data_AF-A0A090EFA9-F1
#
_entry.id   AF-A0A090EFA9-F1
#
_cell.length_a   1.000
_cell.length_b   1.000
_cell.length_c   1.000
_cell.angle_alpha   90.00
_cell.angle_beta   90.00
_cell.angle_gamma   90.00
#
_symmetry.space_group_name_H-M   'P 1'
#
loop_
_entity.id
_entity.type
_entity.pdbx_description
1 polymer ?
#
loop_
_entity_poly.entity_id
_entity_poly.type
_entity_poly.pdbx_seq_one_letter_code
_entity_poly.pdbx_strand_id
1 'polypeptide(L)'
;MTDKHPPLCRYCGKPIAKKTKSVFFGDQFASQARLHDDMFTYKAERPRSKEEAQRLLNQQIVSVRWARGEEYAAKQAGFDHITHATTWDGESYVDPYFCNGAHAKDFAYLHAKAGAATTTYTAANAKRFAEQQAKKGGQP
;
A
#
# COMPACT_ATOMS: atom_id res chain seq x y z
N MET A 1 -17.79 -5.92 -5.17
CA MET A 1 -16.36 -5.55 -5.24
C MET A 1 -15.57 -6.70 -4.65
N THR A 2 -14.86 -7.47 -5.47
CA THR A 2 -14.14 -8.66 -5.00
C THR A 2 -13.00 -8.25 -4.09
N ASP A 3 -13.09 -8.60 -2.80
CA ASP A 3 -11.96 -8.59 -1.88
C ASP A 3 -10.85 -9.49 -2.43
N LYS A 4 -9.98 -8.93 -3.26
CA LYS A 4 -8.75 -9.59 -3.70
C LYS A 4 -7.84 -9.65 -2.48
N HIS A 5 -7.93 -10.76 -1.76
CA HIS A 5 -7.03 -11.03 -0.66
C HIS A 5 -5.58 -10.87 -1.12
N PRO A 6 -4.72 -10.27 -0.29
CA PRO A 6 -3.31 -10.13 -0.65
C PRO A 6 -2.68 -11.50 -0.95
N PRO A 7 -1.81 -11.59 -1.97
CA PRO A 7 -1.01 -12.78 -2.19
C PRO A 7 -0.16 -13.06 -0.95
N LEU A 8 0.10 -14.33 -0.69
CA LEU A 8 0.91 -14.77 0.44
C LEU A 8 2.34 -15.05 -0.04
N CYS A 9 3.32 -14.73 0.81
CA CYS A 9 4.71 -15.02 0.55
C CYS A 9 4.94 -16.53 0.47
N ARG A 10 5.54 -17.00 -0.62
CA ARG A 10 5.84 -18.42 -0.87
C ARG A 10 6.79 -19.05 0.15
N TYR A 11 7.53 -18.23 0.89
CA TYR A 11 8.46 -18.67 1.93
C TYR A 11 7.83 -18.70 3.33
N CYS A 12 7.20 -17.61 3.79
CA CYS A 12 6.73 -17.49 5.17
C CYS A 12 5.21 -17.47 5.34
N GLY A 13 4.43 -17.49 4.26
CA GLY A 13 2.97 -17.45 4.29
C GLY A 13 2.35 -16.10 4.70
N LYS A 14 3.15 -15.06 4.96
CA LYS A 14 2.65 -13.72 5.31
C LYS A 14 2.06 -12.99 4.08
N PRO A 15 1.04 -12.13 4.26
CA PRO A 15 0.56 -11.25 3.19
C PRO A 15 1.67 -10.39 2.61
N ILE A 16 1.70 -10.27 1.28
CA ILE A 16 2.61 -9.36 0.59
C ILE A 16 2.03 -7.95 0.64
N ALA A 17 2.89 -6.96 0.89
CA ALA A 17 2.49 -5.56 0.98
C ALA A 17 1.98 -5.03 -0.39
N LYS A 18 1.05 -4.08 -0.34
CA LYS A 18 0.56 -3.36 -1.52
C LYS A 18 1.68 -2.51 -2.12
N LYS A 19 1.77 -2.42 -3.44
CA LYS A 19 2.69 -1.50 -4.11
C LYS A 19 2.07 -0.12 -4.10
N THR A 20 2.50 0.72 -3.16
CA THR A 20 1.93 2.04 -2.96
C THR A 20 2.78 3.14 -3.56
N LYS A 21 2.13 4.24 -3.97
CA LYS A 21 2.79 5.49 -4.33
C LYS A 21 2.56 6.55 -3.27
N SER A 22 3.51 7.46 -3.12
CA SER A 22 3.44 8.58 -2.17
C SER A 22 3.12 9.86 -2.92
N VAL A 23 2.02 10.51 -2.54
CA VAL A 23 1.61 11.79 -3.10
C VAL A 23 1.73 12.87 -2.03
N PHE A 24 2.47 13.93 -2.34
CA PHE A 24 2.65 15.09 -1.47
C PHE A 24 1.80 16.26 -1.94
N PHE A 25 1.26 17.01 -0.99
CA PHE A 25 0.35 18.13 -1.21
C PHE A 25 0.93 19.43 -0.64
N GLY A 26 0.57 20.55 -1.27
CA GLY A 26 0.61 21.88 -0.66
C GLY A 26 1.95 22.62 -0.60
N ASP A 27 3.10 21.96 -0.69
CA ASP A 27 4.41 22.65 -0.61
C ASP A 27 5.42 22.26 -1.71
N GLN A 28 5.73 23.23 -2.59
CA GLN A 28 6.57 23.05 -3.76
C GLN A 28 8.04 22.78 -3.38
N PHE A 29 8.50 23.18 -2.19
CA PHE A 29 9.92 23.05 -1.82
C PHE A 29 10.33 21.61 -1.46
N ALA A 30 9.38 20.76 -1.04
CA ALA A 30 9.62 19.32 -0.89
C ALA A 30 9.71 18.57 -2.23
N SER A 31 9.29 19.21 -3.33
CA SER A 31 9.20 18.57 -4.65
C SER A 31 10.57 18.39 -5.32
N GLN A 32 11.48 19.37 -5.27
CA GLN A 32 12.69 19.33 -6.09
C GLN A 32 13.63 18.15 -5.80
N ALA A 33 13.66 17.63 -4.56
CA ALA A 33 14.53 16.53 -4.19
C ALA A 33 14.01 15.12 -4.59
N ARG A 34 12.75 15.00 -5.06
CA ARG A 34 12.10 13.68 -5.29
C ARG A 34 11.47 13.51 -6.67
N LEU A 35 11.66 14.46 -7.60
CA LEU A 35 11.01 14.47 -8.91
C LEU A 35 11.48 13.38 -9.90
N HIS A 36 12.53 12.63 -9.59
CA HIS A 36 13.09 11.62 -10.49
C HIS A 36 12.67 10.17 -10.16
N ASP A 37 11.79 9.96 -9.19
CA ASP A 37 11.34 8.63 -8.80
C ASP A 37 9.83 8.49 -9.00
N ASP A 38 9.44 7.52 -9.85
CA ASP A 38 8.06 7.15 -10.18
C ASP A 38 7.19 6.79 -8.96
N MET A 39 7.82 6.60 -7.80
CA MET A 39 7.16 6.38 -6.51
C MET A 39 6.57 7.65 -5.89
N PHE A 40 6.98 8.83 -6.32
CA PHE A 40 6.55 10.10 -5.74
C PHE A 40 5.79 10.97 -6.73
N THR A 41 4.73 11.62 -6.26
CA THR A 41 3.96 12.60 -7.05
C THR A 41 3.69 13.82 -6.19
N TYR A 42 3.67 15.00 -6.82
CA TYR A 42 3.36 16.25 -6.15
C TYR A 42 2.08 16.87 -6.69
N LYS A 43 1.30 17.48 -5.80
CA LYS A 43 0.06 18.19 -6.07
C LYS A 43 0.08 19.52 -5.32
N ALA A 44 -0.20 20.63 -6.01
CA ALA A 44 -0.20 21.96 -5.39
C ALA A 44 -1.44 22.17 -4.49
N GLU A 45 -2.49 21.38 -4.73
CA GLU A 45 -3.74 21.37 -4.00
C GLU A 45 -3.53 21.04 -2.52
N ARG A 46 -4.41 21.57 -1.67
CA ARG A 46 -4.38 21.37 -0.21
C ARG A 46 -5.70 20.76 0.26
N PRO A 47 -5.94 19.46 0.00
CA PRO A 47 -7.20 18.82 0.36
C PRO A 47 -7.39 18.81 1.87
N ARG A 48 -8.58 19.21 2.32
CA ARG A 48 -8.95 19.32 3.74
C ARG A 48 -9.75 18.12 4.25
N SER A 49 -9.93 17.11 3.40
CA SER A 49 -10.61 15.86 3.73
C SER A 49 -10.03 14.70 2.91
N LYS A 50 -10.23 13.48 3.40
CA LYS A 50 -9.84 12.27 2.65
C LYS A 50 -10.63 12.17 1.36
N GLU A 51 -11.89 12.60 1.37
CA GLU A 51 -12.80 12.59 0.22
C GLU A 51 -12.31 13.55 -0.86
N GLU A 52 -11.87 14.75 -0.49
CA GLU A 52 -11.25 15.69 -1.43
C GLU A 52 -9.95 15.12 -2.01
N ALA A 53 -9.07 14.57 -1.17
CA ALA A 53 -7.86 13.90 -1.65
C ALA A 53 -8.21 12.74 -2.59
N GLN A 54 -9.25 11.97 -2.29
CA GLN A 54 -9.69 10.83 -3.10
C GLN A 54 -10.20 11.27 -4.47
N ARG A 55 -10.88 12.42 -4.57
CA ARG A 55 -11.29 13.03 -5.84
C ARG A 55 -10.10 13.50 -6.68
N LEU A 56 -9.02 13.96 -6.03
CA LEU A 56 -7.81 14.43 -6.72
C LEU A 56 -6.93 13.29 -7.26
N LEU A 57 -6.94 12.12 -6.61
CA LEU A 57 -5.92 11.08 -6.84
C LEU A 57 -6.33 9.91 -7.74
N ASN A 58 -7.60 9.75 -8.13
CA ASN A 58 -8.09 8.66 -9.01
C ASN A 58 -7.59 7.23 -8.65
N GLN A 59 -7.06 7.04 -7.44
CA GLN A 59 -6.44 5.82 -6.93
C GLN A 59 -6.90 5.62 -5.50
N GLN A 60 -6.93 4.37 -5.02
CA GLN A 60 -7.38 4.09 -3.67
C GLN A 60 -6.39 4.67 -2.64
N ILE A 61 -6.87 5.56 -1.77
CA ILE A 61 -6.06 6.07 -0.66
C ILE A 61 -5.98 5.02 0.45
N VAL A 62 -4.75 4.57 0.73
CA VAL A 62 -4.42 3.61 1.79
C VAL A 62 -4.19 4.31 3.12
N SER A 63 -3.52 5.46 3.12
CA SER A 63 -3.29 6.26 4.30
C SER A 63 -3.11 7.74 3.96
N VAL A 64 -3.33 8.60 4.95
CA VAL A 64 -3.12 10.05 4.84
C VAL A 64 -2.33 10.54 6.05
N ARG A 65 -1.56 11.61 5.86
CA ARG A 65 -0.89 12.37 6.91
C ARG A 65 -1.31 13.82 6.78
N TRP A 66 -1.69 14.40 7.92
CA TRP A 66 -2.10 15.79 8.05
C TRP A 66 -0.91 16.64 8.48
N ALA A 67 -0.89 17.92 8.11
CA ALA A 67 -0.01 18.87 8.76
C ALA A 67 -0.36 18.92 10.26
N ARG A 68 0.62 18.69 11.14
CA ARG A 68 0.42 18.84 12.60
C ARG A 68 0.77 20.27 13.00
N GLY A 69 -0.15 20.91 13.71
CA GLY A 69 -0.08 22.34 14.04
C GLY A 69 1.05 22.78 14.97
N GLU A 70 1.76 21.88 15.65
CA GLU A 70 2.74 22.29 16.69
C GLU A 70 4.16 22.57 16.18
N GLU A 71 4.63 21.96 15.08
CA GLU A 71 6.04 22.11 14.66
C GLU A 71 6.27 23.36 13.78
N TYR A 72 5.20 24.02 13.31
CA TYR A 72 5.24 25.17 12.40
C TYR A 72 4.24 26.29 12.77
N ALA A 73 3.77 26.33 14.01
CA ALA A 73 2.76 27.28 14.50
C ALA A 73 3.11 28.78 14.34
N ALA A 74 4.34 29.13 13.95
CA ALA A 74 4.80 30.51 14.02
C ALA A 74 4.62 31.36 12.75
N LYS A 75 4.22 30.84 11.56
CA LYS A 75 4.33 31.67 10.34
C LYS A 75 3.21 31.74 9.30
N GLN A 76 2.14 30.95 9.27
CA GLN A 76 1.05 31.19 8.29
C GLN A 76 -0.26 30.48 8.64
N ALA A 77 -1.38 31.22 8.57
CA ALA A 77 -2.72 30.67 8.75
C ALA A 77 -3.07 29.67 7.62
N GLY A 78 -3.55 28.46 7.95
CA GLY A 78 -4.13 27.52 6.98
C GLY A 78 -3.64 26.07 6.97
N PHE A 79 -3.12 25.54 8.07
CA PHE A 79 -2.53 24.19 8.14
C PHE A 79 -3.51 23.01 8.30
N ASP A 80 -4.83 23.20 8.13
CA ASP A 80 -5.81 22.10 8.17
C ASP A 80 -5.93 21.38 6.82
N HIS A 81 -4.83 20.80 6.33
CA HIS A 81 -4.84 20.01 5.10
C HIS A 81 -3.98 18.74 5.20
N ILE A 82 -4.30 17.77 4.35
CA ILE A 82 -3.50 16.57 4.14
C ILE A 82 -2.24 16.98 3.39
N THR A 83 -1.07 16.68 3.96
CA THR A 83 0.24 16.95 3.35
C THR A 83 0.78 15.78 2.56
N HIS A 84 0.33 14.57 2.88
CA HIS A 84 0.78 13.36 2.23
C HIS A 84 -0.33 12.31 2.19
N ALA A 85 -0.51 11.67 1.05
CA ALA A 85 -1.36 10.51 0.88
C ALA A 85 -0.57 9.36 0.26
N THR A 86 -0.79 8.15 0.77
CA THR A 86 -0.29 6.92 0.16
C THR A 86 -1.42 6.29 -0.65
N THR A 87 -1.19 6.10 -1.95
CA THR A 87 -2.18 5.51 -2.87
C THR A 87 -1.82 4.11 -3.30
N TRP A 88 -2.82 3.34 -3.72
CA TRP A 88 -2.71 2.01 -4.30
C TRP A 88 -3.60 1.92 -5.53
N ASP A 89 -3.12 1.23 -6.57
CA ASP A 89 -3.85 1.04 -7.84
C ASP A 89 -4.98 0.02 -7.76
N GLY A 90 -5.12 -0.69 -6.63
CA GLY A 90 -6.17 -1.68 -6.43
C GLY A 90 -5.76 -3.12 -6.78
N GLU A 91 -4.56 -3.33 -7.33
CA GLU A 91 -4.14 -4.66 -7.76
C GLU A 91 -2.66 -5.00 -7.55
N SER A 92 -1.76 -4.02 -7.55
CA SER A 92 -0.32 -4.27 -7.51
C SER A 92 0.18 -4.54 -6.10
N TYR A 93 1.04 -5.54 -5.96
CA TYR A 93 1.77 -5.83 -4.74
C TYR A 93 3.25 -5.57 -4.95
N VAL A 94 4.00 -5.36 -3.87
CA VAL A 94 5.44 -5.02 -3.97
C VAL A 94 6.23 -6.11 -4.69
N ASP A 95 5.72 -7.33 -4.71
CA ASP A 95 6.34 -8.50 -5.30
C ASP A 95 5.25 -9.56 -5.60
N PRO A 96 5.38 -10.36 -6.66
CA PRO A 96 4.42 -11.43 -6.97
C PRO A 96 4.50 -12.66 -6.05
N TYR A 97 5.62 -12.89 -5.36
CA TYR A 97 5.90 -14.14 -4.63
C TYR A 97 6.43 -13.96 -3.20
N PHE A 98 7.10 -12.86 -2.88
CA PHE A 98 7.82 -12.69 -1.61
C PHE A 98 7.45 -11.40 -0.88
N CYS A 99 7.37 -11.45 0.45
CA CYS A 99 7.10 -10.23 1.22
C CYS A 99 8.34 -9.32 1.38
N ASN A 100 9.54 -9.81 1.08
CA ASN A 100 10.80 -9.06 1.13
C ASN A 100 11.89 -9.74 0.29
N GLY A 101 13.00 -9.02 0.05
CA GLY A 101 14.14 -9.52 -0.74
C GLY A 101 14.94 -10.64 -0.09
N ALA A 102 14.93 -10.76 1.25
CA ALA A 102 15.63 -11.84 1.95
C ALA A 102 15.00 -13.21 1.64
N HIS A 103 13.68 -13.32 1.76
CA HIS A 103 12.96 -14.55 1.41
C HIS A 103 13.09 -14.92 -0.08
N ALA A 104 13.16 -13.91 -0.96
CA ALA A 104 13.40 -14.11 -2.37
C ALA A 104 14.78 -14.72 -2.63
N LYS A 105 15.80 -14.25 -1.90
CA LYS A 105 17.17 -14.77 -1.96
C LYS A 105 17.25 -16.20 -1.42
N ASP A 106 16.63 -16.46 -0.27
CA ASP A 106 16.72 -17.76 0.42
C ASP A 106 15.97 -18.87 -0.31
N PHE A 107 14.82 -18.57 -0.91
CA PHE A 107 13.97 -19.56 -1.59
C PHE A 107 14.29 -19.72 -3.08
N ALA A 108 14.98 -18.72 -3.66
CA ALA A 108 15.21 -18.55 -5.10
C ALA A 108 13.93 -18.33 -5.93
N TYR A 109 13.92 -17.24 -6.69
CA TYR A 109 12.79 -16.78 -7.49
C TYR A 109 12.30 -17.78 -8.54
N LEU A 110 13.23 -18.53 -9.17
CA LEU A 110 12.90 -19.52 -10.19
C LEU A 110 12.05 -20.67 -9.64
N HIS A 111 12.31 -21.10 -8.40
CA HIS A 111 11.52 -22.14 -7.74
C HIS A 111 10.09 -21.65 -7.46
N ALA A 112 9.93 -20.43 -6.94
CA ALA A 112 8.62 -19.85 -6.72
C ALA A 112 7.82 -19.67 -8.03
N LYS A 113 8.49 -19.23 -9.11
CA LYS A 113 7.88 -19.10 -10.44
C LYS A 113 7.44 -20.46 -11.01
N ALA A 114 8.17 -21.53 -10.72
CA ALA A 114 7.79 -22.91 -11.05
C ALA A 114 6.66 -23.48 -10.17
N GLY A 115 6.13 -22.70 -9.22
CA GLY A 115 5.02 -23.08 -8.35
C GLY A 115 5.44 -23.68 -7.01
N ALA A 116 6.74 -23.80 -6.73
CA ALA A 116 7.21 -24.28 -5.44
C ALA A 116 6.85 -23.31 -4.31
N ALA A 117 6.59 -23.86 -3.13
CA ALA A 117 6.34 -23.11 -1.92
C ALA A 117 6.78 -23.91 -0.69
N THR A 118 6.98 -23.23 0.44
CA THR A 118 7.25 -23.90 1.71
C THR A 118 5.98 -24.51 2.30
N THR A 119 6.16 -25.44 3.24
CA THR A 119 5.06 -26.00 4.05
C THR A 119 4.33 -24.90 4.82
N THR A 120 5.04 -23.87 5.29
CA THR A 120 4.46 -22.70 5.95
C THR A 120 3.49 -21.95 5.03
N TYR A 121 3.86 -21.72 3.77
CA TYR A 121 2.93 -21.14 2.78
C TYR A 121 1.70 -22.02 2.59
N THR A 122 1.89 -23.33 2.40
CA THR A 122 0.78 -24.26 2.13
C THR A 122 -0.22 -24.27 3.29
N ALA A 123 0.27 -24.32 4.53
CA ALA A 123 -0.57 -24.24 5.72
C ALA A 123 -1.33 -22.91 5.82
N ALA A 124 -0.64 -21.78 5.57
CA ALA A 124 -1.27 -20.45 5.59
C ALA A 124 -2.34 -20.30 4.50
N ASN A 125 -2.08 -20.83 3.30
CA ASN A 125 -3.02 -20.78 2.18
C ASN A 125 -4.25 -21.67 2.45
N ALA A 126 -4.07 -22.87 3.02
CA ALA A 126 -5.16 -23.76 3.43
C ALA A 126 -6.05 -23.10 4.49
N LYS A 127 -5.45 -22.49 5.53
CA LYS A 127 -6.19 -21.72 6.54
C LYS A 127 -7.02 -20.60 5.91
N ARG A 128 -6.41 -19.81 5.02
CA ARG A 128 -7.11 -18.72 4.32
C ARG A 128 -8.30 -19.24 3.49
N PHE A 129 -8.13 -20.36 2.79
CA PHE A 129 -9.24 -20.97 2.03
C PHE A 129 -10.37 -21.44 2.95
N ALA A 130 -10.05 -22.07 4.08
CA ALA A 130 -11.05 -22.49 5.06
C ALA A 130 -11.83 -21.29 5.63
N GLU A 131 -11.16 -20.20 5.97
CA GLU A 131 -11.79 -18.96 6.44
C GLU A 131 -12.72 -18.33 5.38
N GLN A 132 -12.34 -18.39 4.11
CA GLN A 132 -13.18 -17.90 3.02
C GLN A 132 -14.43 -18.75 2.80
N GLN A 133 -14.31 -20.08 2.93
CA GLN A 133 -15.46 -20.98 2.83
C GLN A 133 -16.42 -20.78 4.00
N ALA A 134 -15.90 -20.64 5.22
CA ALA A 134 -16.71 -20.34 6.41
C ALA A 134 -17.51 -19.03 6.27
N LYS A 135 -16.88 -17.99 5.71
CA LYS A 135 -17.56 -16.70 5.44
C LYS A 135 -18.66 -16.80 4.39
N LYS A 136 -18.51 -17.69 3.40
CA LYS A 136 -19.51 -17.91 2.35
C LYS A 136 -20.68 -18.80 2.80
N GLY A 137 -20.44 -19.72 3.73
CA GLY A 137 -21.46 -20.64 4.27
C GLY A 137 -22.28 -20.07 5.44
N GLY A 138 -21.92 -18.90 5.98
CA GLY A 138 -22.58 -18.26 7.13
C GLY A 138 -23.54 -17.13 6.78
N GLN A 139 -23.96 -17.01 5.51
CA GLN A 139 -24.88 -15.98 5.06
C GLN A 139 -26.28 -16.62 4.86
N PRO A 140 -27.25 -16.38 5.76
CA PRO A 140 -28.64 -16.84 5.57
C PRO A 140 -29.32 -16.11 4.40
#